data_AF-F6D2N3-F1
#
_entry.id   AF-F6D2N3-F1
#
_cell.length_a   1.000
_cell.length_b   1.000
_cell.length_c   1.000
_cell.angle_alpha   90.00
_cell.angle_beta   90.00
_cell.angle_gamma   90.00
#
_symmetry.space_group_name_H-M   'P 1'
#
loop_
_entity.id
_entity.type
_entity.pdbx_description
1 polymer ?
#
loop_
_entity_poly.entity_id
_entity_poly.type
_entity_poly.pdbx_seq_one_letter_code
_entity_poly.pdbx_strand_id
1 'polypeptide(L)'
;MMYPVLDLINITTVSAAVAFIGAAGIIMLPKPIDKVIMFALLQGGFIGMVVAAKYLDVAMVAAIFDPVSTVIFLIAIIKLNEIREKKQKSQEEGVIA
;
A
#
# COMPACT_ATOMS: atom_id res chain seq x y z
N MET A 1 -33.90 -3.12 17.73
CA MET A 1 -33.06 -2.13 18.46
C MET A 1 -31.62 -2.45 18.06
N MET A 2 -31.04 -1.65 17.18
CA MET A 2 -29.68 -1.87 16.62
C MET A 2 -28.65 -1.48 17.68
N TYR A 3 -27.63 -2.29 17.88
CA TYR A 3 -26.55 -2.01 18.82
C TYR A 3 -25.51 -1.12 18.11
N PRO A 4 -25.43 0.20 18.40
CA PRO A 4 -24.61 1.13 17.63
C PRO A 4 -23.11 0.82 17.69
N VAL A 5 -22.66 0.13 18.75
CA VAL A 5 -21.27 -0.33 18.90
C VAL A 5 -20.95 -1.49 17.96
N LEU A 6 -21.91 -2.37 17.66
CA LEU A 6 -21.70 -3.46 16.72
C LEU A 6 -21.69 -2.97 15.26
N ASP A 7 -22.42 -1.90 14.93
CA ASP A 7 -22.37 -1.28 13.60
C ASP A 7 -21.01 -0.61 13.30
N LEU A 8 -20.29 -0.14 14.32
CA LEU A 8 -18.90 0.33 14.20
C LEU A 8 -17.93 -0.81 13.85
N ILE A 9 -18.21 -2.04 14.29
CA ILE A 9 -17.45 -3.26 13.98
C ILE A 9 -18.09 -3.97 12.78
N ASN A 10 -18.61 -3.20 11.81
CA ASN A 10 -18.98 -3.73 10.52
C ASN A 10 -17.73 -3.85 9.64
N ILE A 11 -17.66 -4.91 8.83
CA ILE A 11 -16.60 -5.13 7.82
C ILE A 11 -16.41 -3.88 6.97
N THR A 12 -17.49 -3.19 6.59
CA THR A 12 -17.43 -1.96 5.78
C THR A 12 -16.63 -0.86 6.50
N THR A 13 -16.97 -0.59 7.75
CA THR A 13 -16.38 0.49 8.56
C THR A 13 -14.92 0.20 8.88
N VAL A 14 -14.62 -1.04 9.28
CA VAL A 14 -13.24 -1.47 9.58
C VAL A 14 -12.38 -1.40 8.32
N SER A 15 -12.89 -1.88 7.18
CA SER A 15 -12.18 -1.86 5.91
C SER A 15 -11.90 -0.45 5.42
N ALA A 16 -12.87 0.46 5.55
CA ALA A 16 -12.69 1.87 5.24
C ALA A 16 -11.63 2.51 6.13
N ALA A 17 -11.68 2.26 7.45
CA ALA A 17 -10.68 2.78 8.39
C ALA A 17 -9.26 2.29 8.04
N VAL A 18 -9.10 0.99 7.77
CA VAL A 18 -7.81 0.40 7.36
C VAL A 18 -7.32 1.03 6.06
N ALA A 19 -8.21 1.23 5.07
CA ALA A 19 -7.85 1.89 3.81
C ALA A 19 -7.37 3.33 4.03
N PHE A 20 -8.07 4.11 4.85
CA PHE A 20 -7.67 5.48 5.17
C PHE A 20 -6.34 5.54 5.94
N ILE A 21 -6.12 4.62 6.89
CA ILE A 21 -4.84 4.52 7.61
C ILE A 21 -3.70 4.20 6.63
N GLY A 22 -3.90 3.24 5.72
CA GLY A 22 -2.94 2.93 4.67
C GLY A 22 -2.63 4.14 3.78
N ALA A 23 -3.67 4.83 3.28
CA ALA A 23 -3.49 6.03 2.46
C ALA A 23 -2.72 7.15 3.19
N ALA A 24 -3.08 7.44 4.44
CA ALA A 24 -2.38 8.42 5.27
C ALA A 24 -0.91 8.02 5.49
N GLY A 25 -0.65 6.73 5.76
CA GLY A 25 0.69 6.20 5.95
C GLY A 25 1.58 6.33 4.71
N ILE A 26 1.06 6.09 3.50
CA ILE A 26 1.82 6.27 2.24
C ILE A 26 2.30 7.71 2.07
N ILE A 27 1.48 8.68 2.47
CA ILE A 27 1.80 10.12 2.35
C ILE A 27 2.80 10.54 3.43
N MET A 28 2.54 10.16 4.68
CA MET A 28 3.30 10.66 5.84
C MET A 28 4.67 10.01 6.03
N LEU A 29 4.87 8.73 5.64
CA LEU A 29 6.12 8.03 5.95
C LEU A 29 7.25 8.42 4.98
N PRO A 30 8.48 8.66 5.46
CA PRO A 30 9.59 9.08 4.61
C PRO A 30 10.26 7.91 3.87
N LYS A 31 10.30 6.72 4.48
CA LYS A 31 11.03 5.58 3.93
C LYS A 31 10.21 4.87 2.83
N PRO A 32 10.82 4.59 1.65
CA PRO A 32 10.12 3.90 0.56
C PRO A 32 9.56 2.53 0.95
N ILE A 33 10.28 1.75 1.77
CA ILE A 33 9.82 0.43 2.22
C ILE A 33 8.57 0.55 3.08
N ASP A 34 8.55 1.48 4.04
CA ASP A 34 7.40 1.64 4.91
C ASP A 34 6.15 2.09 4.11
N LYS A 35 6.33 2.83 3.00
CA LYS A 35 5.23 3.13 2.07
C LYS A 35 4.65 1.88 1.40
N VAL A 36 5.46 0.87 1.10
CA VAL A 36 4.97 -0.41 0.56
C VAL A 36 4.10 -1.12 1.58
N ILE A 37 4.49 -1.10 2.86
CA ILE A 37 3.70 -1.69 3.95
C ILE A 37 2.36 -0.96 4.08
N MET A 38 2.37 0.38 4.04
CA MET A 38 1.14 1.18 4.09
C MET A 38 0.28 1.00 2.83
N PHE A 39 0.89 0.75 1.67
CA PHE A 39 0.19 0.38 0.44
C PHE A 39 -0.51 -0.97 0.57
N ALA A 40 0.13 -1.98 1.17
CA ALA A 40 -0.51 -3.26 1.45
C ALA A 40 -1.70 -3.10 2.42
N LEU A 41 -1.61 -2.22 3.43
CA LEU A 41 -2.75 -1.90 4.30
C LEU A 41 -3.89 -1.24 3.52
N LEU A 42 -3.58 -0.29 2.63
CA LEU A 42 -4.56 0.36 1.76
C LEU A 42 -5.28 -0.68 0.88
N GLN A 43 -4.54 -1.58 0.24
CA GLN A 43 -5.09 -2.63 -0.61
C GLN A 43 -5.91 -3.65 0.20
N GLY A 44 -5.45 -4.04 1.39
CA GLY A 44 -6.20 -4.91 2.30
C GLY A 44 -7.53 -4.29 2.74
N GLY A 45 -7.53 -3.00 3.10
CA GLY A 45 -8.75 -2.24 3.38
C GLY A 45 -9.66 -2.13 2.16
N PHE A 46 -9.10 -1.94 0.96
CA PHE A 46 -9.87 -1.94 -0.28
C PHE A 46 -10.52 -3.29 -0.56
N ILE A 47 -9.79 -4.40 -0.45
CA ILE A 47 -10.32 -5.76 -0.61
C ILE A 47 -11.43 -6.03 0.41
N GLY A 48 -11.27 -5.59 1.67
CA GLY A 48 -12.30 -5.69 2.69
C GLY A 48 -13.60 -4.93 2.32
N MET A 49 -13.50 -3.77 1.66
CA MET A 49 -14.67 -3.05 1.14
C MET A 49 -15.33 -3.80 -0.03
N VAL A 50 -14.55 -4.43 -0.92
CA VAL A 50 -15.08 -5.27 -2.02
C VAL A 50 -15.85 -6.47 -1.45
N VAL A 51 -15.33 -7.10 -0.38
CA VAL A 51 -16.03 -8.18 0.34
C VAL A 51 -17.33 -7.66 0.98
N ALA A 52 -17.30 -6.49 1.61
CA ALA A 52 -18.51 -5.87 2.18
C ALA A 52 -19.59 -5.57 1.12
N ALA A 53 -19.17 -5.23 -0.10
CA ALA A 53 -20.05 -5.04 -1.25
C ALA A 53 -20.54 -6.35 -1.90
N LYS A 54 -20.18 -7.51 -1.34
CA LYS A 54 -20.54 -8.87 -1.82
C LYS A 54 -19.98 -9.22 -3.20
N TYR A 55 -18.92 -8.54 -3.67
CA TYR A 55 -18.22 -8.88 -4.90
C TYR A 55 -17.09 -9.87 -4.64
N LEU A 56 -17.44 -11.08 -4.18
CA LEU A 56 -16.48 -12.08 -3.71
C LEU A 56 -15.50 -12.54 -4.80
N ASP A 57 -15.95 -12.68 -6.04
CA ASP A 57 -15.08 -13.08 -7.16
C ASP A 57 -13.98 -12.05 -7.40
N VAL A 58 -14.33 -10.76 -7.35
CA VAL A 58 -13.38 -9.65 -7.48
C VAL A 58 -12.43 -9.61 -6.30
N ALA A 59 -12.93 -9.82 -5.08
CA ALA A 59 -12.10 -9.85 -3.87
C ALA A 59 -11.07 -10.99 -3.92
N MET A 60 -11.47 -12.18 -4.37
CA MET A 60 -10.59 -13.33 -4.52
C MET A 60 -9.49 -13.06 -5.54
N VAL A 61 -9.84 -12.55 -6.71
CA VAL A 61 -8.85 -12.18 -7.75
C VAL A 61 -7.92 -11.10 -7.20
N ALA A 62 -8.45 -10.04 -6.61
CA ALA A 62 -7.63 -8.96 -6.05
C ALA A 62 -6.65 -9.48 -5.00
N ALA A 63 -7.08 -10.35 -4.08
CA ALA A 63 -6.23 -10.92 -3.04
C ALA A 63 -5.10 -11.82 -3.60
N ILE A 64 -5.31 -12.50 -4.72
CA ILE A 64 -4.27 -13.30 -5.39
C ILE A 64 -3.26 -12.39 -6.11
N PHE A 65 -3.72 -11.30 -6.72
CA PHE A 65 -2.85 -10.35 -7.41
C PHE A 65 -2.11 -9.40 -6.45
N ASP A 66 -2.59 -9.24 -5.22
CA ASP A 66 -2.02 -8.30 -4.24
C ASP A 66 -0.53 -8.58 -3.90
N PRO A 67 -0.13 -9.83 -3.60
CA PRO A 67 1.29 -10.16 -3.39
C PRO A 67 2.13 -9.95 -4.66
N VAL A 68 1.57 -10.24 -5.84
CA VAL A 68 2.25 -10.05 -7.13
C VAL A 68 2.55 -8.57 -7.36
N SER A 69 1.56 -7.70 -7.12
CA SER A 69 1.71 -6.24 -7.18
C SER A 69 2.79 -5.76 -6.21
N THR A 70 2.80 -6.27 -4.98
CA THR A 70 3.79 -5.92 -3.96
C THR A 70 5.21 -6.28 -4.39
N VAL A 71 5.42 -7.49 -4.95
CA VAL A 71 6.73 -7.92 -5.47
C VAL A 71 7.21 -7.00 -6.59
N ILE A 72 6.35 -6.68 -7.55
CA ILE A 72 6.68 -5.76 -8.66
C ILE A 72 7.05 -4.38 -8.10
N PHE A 73 6.30 -3.88 -7.12
CA PHE A 73 6.55 -2.58 -6.53
C PHE A 73 7.88 -2.52 -5.76
N LEU A 74 8.22 -3.59 -5.02
CA LEU A 74 9.52 -3.70 -4.35
C LEU A 74 10.68 -3.69 -5.36
N ILE A 75 10.58 -4.44 -6.46
CA ILE A 75 11.58 -4.43 -7.53
C ILE A 75 11.73 -3.03 -8.12
N ALA A 76 10.62 -2.31 -8.33
CA ALA A 76 10.64 -0.94 -8.84
C ALA A 76 11.37 0.01 -7.88
N ILE A 77 11.12 -0.10 -6.57
CA ILE A 77 11.78 0.74 -5.56
C ILE A 77 13.28 0.46 -5.50
N ILE A 78 13.70 -0.80 -5.53
CA ILE A 78 15.12 -1.18 -5.52
C ILE A 78 15.83 -0.57 -6.73
N LYS A 79 15.30 -0.79 -7.94
CA LYS A 79 15.88 -0.22 -9.17
C LYS A 79 15.93 1.30 -9.14
N LEU A 80 14.89 1.95 -8.62
CA LEU A 80 14.84 3.40 -8.52
C LEU A 80 15.89 3.93 -7.55
N ASN A 81 16.14 3.22 -6.44
CA ASN A 81 17.20 3.57 -5.50
C ASN A 81 18.60 3.41 -6.13
N GLU A 82 18.87 2.30 -6.83
CA GLU A 82 20.14 2.09 -7.54
C GLU A 82 20.43 3.20 -8.57
N ILE A 83 19.42 3.66 -9.31
CA ILE A 83 19.56 4.74 -10.29
C ILE A 83 19.89 6.07 -9.59
N ARG A 84 19.27 6.36 -8.44
CA ARG A 84 19.55 7.57 -7.66
C ARG A 84 20.97 7.58 -7.11
N GLU A 85 21.42 6.45 -6.57
CA GLU A 85 22.79 6.30 -6.05
C GLU A 85 23.83 6.45 -7.17
N LYS A 86 23.61 5.85 -8.34
CA LYS A 86 24.51 6.00 -9.51
C LYS A 86 24.60 7.45 -9.99
N LYS A 87 23.47 8.18 -10.02
CA LYS A 87 23.46 9.60 -10.38
C LYS A 87 24.26 10.45 -9.39
N GLN A 88 24.12 10.21 -8.09
CA GLN A 88 24.87 10.93 -7.07
C GLN A 88 26.38 10.72 -7.22
N LYS A 89 26.84 9.48 -7.38
CA LYS A 89 28.26 9.16 -7.60
C LYS A 89 28.84 9.82 -8.85
N SER A 90 28.11 9.77 -9.97
CA SER A 90 28.56 10.39 -11.23
C SER A 90 28.65 11.92 -11.13
N GLN A 91 27.79 12.53 -10.31
CA GLN A 91 27.79 13.97 -10.08
C GLN A 91 28.92 14.39 -9.13
N GLU A 92 29.25 13.57 -8.12
CA GLU A 92 30.43 13.78 -7.27
C GLU A 92 31.72 13.70 -8.10
N GLU A 93 31.89 12.66 -8.92
CA GLU A 93 33.08 12.51 -9.77
C GLU A 93 33.27 13.66 -10.79
N GLY A 94 32.18 14.21 -11.33
CA GLY A 94 32.22 15.35 -12.25
C GLY A 94 32.43 16.72 -11.59
N VAL A 95 32.27 16.83 -10.27
CA VAL A 95 32.55 18.07 -9.50
C VAL A 95 34.01 18.13 -9.03
N ILE A 96 34.69 16.97 -8.95
CA ILE A 96 36.08 16.86 -8.50
C ILE A 96 37.07 16.90 -9.69
N ALA A 97 36.57 16.82 -10.94
CA ALA A 97 37.33 16.95 -12.18
C ALA A 97 37.32 18.40 -12.71
#